data_AF-A0A946H7X6-F1
#
_entry.id   AF-A0A946H7X6-F1
#
_cell.length_a   1.000
_cell.length_b   1.000
_cell.length_c   1.000
_cell.angle_alpha   90.00
_cell.angle_beta   90.00
_cell.angle_gamma   90.00
#
_symmetry.space_group_name_H-M   'P 1'
#
loop_
_entity.id
_entity.type
_entity.pdbx_description
1 polymer ?
#
loop_
_entity_poly.entity_id
_entity_poly.type
_entity_poly.pdbx_seq_one_letter_code
_entity_poly.pdbx_strand_id
1 'polypeptide(L)' 'MKVFKFGGASVKDAKAVKNVKRILDLYPDNNLFVVISAMGKTTNALEALIAAHINQTDSSQL' A
#
# COMPACT_ATOMS: atom_id res chain seq x y z
N MET A 1 -23.23 0.01 6.41
CA MET A 1 -21.88 0.41 5.98
C MET A 1 -21.05 -0.86 5.76
N LYS A 2 -20.30 -0.95 4.66
CA LYS A 2 -19.50 -2.14 4.32
C LYS A 2 -18.03 -1.76 4.23
N VAL A 3 -17.16 -2.54 4.86
CA VAL A 3 -15.72 -2.28 4.92
C VAL A 3 -14.97 -3.25 4.01
N PHE A 4 -14.13 -2.72 3.13
CA PHE A 4 -13.21 -3.50 2.31
C PHE A 4 -11.77 -3.19 2.69
N LYS A 5 -10.93 -4.23 2.69
CA LYS A 5 -9.48 -4.07 2.81
C LYS A 5 -8.77 -4.69 1.62
N PHE A 6 -7.89 -3.94 0.97
CA PHE A 6 -7.05 -4.41 -0.13
C PHE A 6 -5.58 -4.38 0.28
N GLY A 7 -4.91 -5.53 0.19
CA GLY A 7 -3.47 -5.64 0.47
C GLY A 7 -2.60 -5.13 -0.69
N GLY A 8 -1.29 -5.03 -0.48
CA GLY A 8 -0.36 -4.48 -1.48
C GLY A 8 -0.40 -5.19 -2.83
N ALA A 9 -0.65 -6.50 -2.87
CA ALA A 9 -0.80 -7.26 -4.12
C ALA A 9 -2.03 -6.81 -4.94
N SER A 10 -3.13 -6.45 -4.27
CA SER A 10 -4.36 -5.96 -4.88
C SER A 10 -4.23 -4.55 -5.45
N VAL A 11 -3.22 -3.79 -5.00
CA VAL A 11 -2.94 -2.41 -5.43
C VAL A 11 -1.51 -2.28 -5.98
N LYS A 12 -0.93 -3.36 -6.51
CA LYS A 12 0.49 -3.37 -6.90
C LYS A 12 0.81 -2.45 -8.09
N ASP A 13 -0.16 -2.21 -8.96
CA ASP A 13 -0.03 -1.43 -10.19
C ASP A 13 -1.39 -0.85 -10.62
N ALA A 14 -1.40 0.00 -11.65
CA ALA A 14 -2.61 0.66 -12.14
C ALA A 14 -3.68 -0.32 -12.65
N LYS A 15 -3.29 -1.47 -13.22
CA LYS A 15 -4.24 -2.48 -13.69
C LYS A 15 -4.91 -3.18 -12.50
N ALA A 16 -4.14 -3.48 -11.44
CA ALA A 16 -4.66 -4.05 -10.21
C ALA A 16 -5.66 -3.10 -9.52
N VAL A 17 -5.37 -1.79 -9.50
CA VAL A 17 -6.31 -0.78 -8.97
C VAL A 17 -7.62 -0.73 -9.78
N LYS A 18 -7.57 -0.82 -11.11
CA LYS A 18 -8.78 -0.93 -11.93
C LYS A 18 -9.60 -2.18 -11.59
N ASN A 19 -8.96 -3.28 -11.20
CA ASN A 19 -9.66 -4.48 -10.75
C ASN A 19 -10.34 -4.28 -9.40
N VAL A 20 -9.70 -3.56 -8.47
CA VAL A 20 -10.32 -3.16 -7.20
C VAL A 20 -11.58 -2.34 -7.45
N LYS A 21 -11.52 -1.35 -8.36
CA LYS A 21 -12.70 -0.56 -8.76
C LYS A 21 -13.86 -1.45 -9.24
N ARG A 22 -13.56 -2.44 -10.10
CA ARG A 22 -14.58 -3.40 -10.58
C ARG A 22 -15.23 -4.22 -9.46
N ILE A 23 -14.50 -4.52 -8.38
CA ILE A 23 -15.07 -5.21 -7.21
C ILE A 23 -15.99 -4.28 -6.42
N LEU A 24 -15.58 -3.02 -6.25
CA LEU A 24 -16.36 -2.01 -5.52
C LEU A 24 -17.67 -1.66 -6.25
N ASP A 25 -17.65 -1.64 -7.59
CA ASP A 25 -18.84 -1.39 -8.42
C ASP A 25 -19.96 -2.43 -8.20
N LEU A 26 -19.66 -3.61 -7.64
CA LEU A 26 -20.66 -4.62 -7.31
C LEU A 26 -21.54 -4.25 -6.11
N TYR A 27 -21.29 -3.10 -5.48
CA TYR A 27 -21.97 -2.65 -4.26
C TYR A 27 -22.49 -1.20 -4.38
N PRO A 28 -23.32 -0.88 -5.38
CA PRO A 28 -23.71 0.51 -5.71
C PRO A 28 -24.53 1.20 -4.62
N ASP A 29 -25.36 0.46 -3.88
CA ASP A 29 -26.27 1.01 -2.85
C ASP A 29 -25.69 0.95 -1.44
N ASN A 30 -24.43 0.54 -1.30
CA ASN A 30 -23.79 0.42 0.00
C ASN A 30 -22.93 1.64 0.30
N ASN A 31 -23.04 2.18 1.52
CA ASN A 31 -22.02 3.09 2.04
C ASN A 31 -20.72 2.31 2.31
N LEU A 32 -19.67 2.60 1.53
CA LEU A 32 -18.40 1.86 1.53
C LEU A 32 -17.31 2.59 2.31
N PHE A 33 -16.56 1.85 3.13
CA PHE A 33 -15.30 2.31 3.71
C PHE A 33 -14.17 1.40 3.20
N VAL A 34 -13.13 2.00 2.61
CA VAL A 34 -12.06 1.23 1.94
C VAL A 34 -10.72 1.51 2.60
N VAL A 35 -10.07 0.45 3.06
CA VAL A 35 -8.71 0.46 3.61
C VAL A 35 -7.76 -0.13 2.59
N ILE A 36 -6.66 0.57 2.31
CA ILE A 36 -5.63 0.12 1.37
C ILE A 36 -4.27 0.02 2.05
N SER A 37 -3.50 -1.01 1.71
CA SER A 37 -2.06 -1.04 1.98
C SER A 37 -1.29 -0.19 0.94
N ALA A 38 0.00 0.04 1.18
CA ALA A 38 0.86 0.71 0.20
C ALA A 38 1.04 -0.13 -1.08
N MET A 39 1.22 0.57 -2.21
CA MET A 39 1.41 -0.05 -3.53
C MET A 39 2.82 -0.62 -3.69
N GLY A 40 3.03 -1.50 -4.68
CA GLY A 40 4.35 -1.78 -5.27
C GLY A 40 5.55 -1.96 -4.34
N LYS A 41 5.42 -2.67 -3.21
CA LYS A 41 6.49 -2.83 -2.18
C LYS A 41 7.02 -1.51 -1.61
N THR A 42 6.26 -0.41 -1.70
CA THR A 42 6.65 0.91 -1.17
C THR A 42 7.01 0.85 0.31
N THR A 43 6.31 0.05 1.12
CA THR A 43 6.67 -0.15 2.54
C THR A 43 8.09 -0.70 2.68
N ASN A 44 8.47 -1.71 1.89
CA ASN A 44 9.83 -2.26 1.94
C ASN A 44 10.88 -1.27 1.45
N ALA A 45 10.54 -0.45 0.44
CA ALA A 45 11.44 0.60 -0.02
C ALA A 45 11.67 1.66 1.07
N LEU A 46 10.64 2.03 1.83
CA LEU A 46 10.76 2.94 2.98
C LEU A 46 11.57 2.30 4.11
N GLU A 47 11.35 1.03 4.42
CA GLU A 47 12.15 0.27 5.39
C GLU A 47 13.64 0.28 5.00
N ALA A 48 13.95 0.02 3.73
CA ALA A 48 15.31 0.04 3.21
C ALA A 48 15.94 1.44 3.27
N LEU A 49 15.18 2.49 2.96
CA LEU A 49 15.64 3.88 3.06
C LEU A 49 16.00 4.24 4.50
N ILE A 50 15.14 3.91 5.46
CA ILE A 50 15.38 4.18 6.88
C ILE A 50 16.60 3.39 7.38
N ALA A 51 16.71 2.11 7.02
CA ALA A 51 17.87 1.30 7.38
C ALA A 51 19.17 1.89 6.84
N ALA A 52 19.18 2.36 5.58
CA ALA A 52 20.33 3.03 5.00
C ALA A 52 20.70 4.33 5.73
N HIS A 53 19.71 5.13 6.14
CA HIS A 53 19.93 6.36 6.89
C HIS A 53 20.52 6.11 8.29
N ILE A 54 19.97 5.12 9.01
CA ILE A 54 20.47 4.73 10.34
C ILE A 54 21.91 4.20 10.23
N ASN A 55 22.19 3.29 9.30
CA ASN A 55 23.52 2.70 9.15
C ASN A 55 24.60 3.71 8.70
N GLN A 56 24.23 4.77 7.96
CA GLN A 56 25.15 5.87 7.64
C GLN A 56 25.50 6.74 8.86
N THR A 57 24.59 6.82 9.83
CA THR A 57 24.82 7.55 11.09
C THR A 57 25.87 6.84 11.96
N ASP A 58 25.95 5.51 11.88
CA ASP A 58 27.00 4.72 12.57
C ASP A 58 28.37 4.80 11.88
N SER A 59 28.42 4.99 10.56
CA SER A 59 29.69 4.99 9.79
C SER A 59 30.43 6.33 9.80
N SER A 60 29.84 7.38 10.37
CA SER A 60 30.40 8.73 10.44
C SER A 60 30.89 9.12 11.84
N GLN A 61 31.07 8.13 12.74
CA GLN A 61 31.68 8.29 14.06
C GLN A 61 33.04 7.59 14.25
N LEU A 62 33.81 7.35 13.18
CA LEU A 62 35.22 6.93 13.28
C LEU A 62 36.12 7.78 12.37
#